data_AF-A0A1H6ZKS0-F1
#
_entry.id   AF-A0A1H6ZKS0-F1
#
_cell.length_a   1.000
_cell.length_b   1.000
_cell.length_c   1.000
_cell.angle_alpha   90.00
_cell.angle_beta   90.00
_cell.angle_gamma   90.00
#
_symmetry.space_group_name_H-M   'P 1'
#
loop_
_entity.id
_entity.type
_entity.pdbx_description
1 polymer ?
#
loop_
_entity_poly.entity_id
_entity_poly.type
_entity_poly.pdbx_seq_one_letter_code
_entity_poly.pdbx_strand_id
1 'polypeptide(L)'
;MKQLSFADAEYAGKRKQTRRERFLLEMDQVVPWSGLIALIEPHYPKGEGGRPAYPLAAMLRVHLMQNWFGYSDPAMEEALYEMPLLRQFAGL
;
A
#
# COMPACT_ATOMS: atom_id res chain seq x y z
N MET A 1 -8.76 -11.72 16.05
CA MET A 1 -7.81 -10.67 16.51
C MET A 1 -6.58 -10.74 15.62
N LYS A 2 -6.19 -9.65 14.95
CA LYS A 2 -4.94 -9.57 14.19
C LYS A 2 -3.80 -9.40 15.21
N GLN A 3 -2.81 -10.30 15.20
CA GLN A 3 -1.65 -10.19 16.09
C GLN A 3 -0.82 -8.98 15.66
N LEU A 4 -0.66 -8.01 16.56
CA LEU A 4 0.17 -6.83 16.34
C LEU A 4 1.64 -7.25 16.38
N SER A 5 2.41 -6.84 15.37
CA SER A 5 3.85 -7.02 15.38
C SER A 5 4.50 -6.02 16.34
N PHE A 6 5.74 -6.28 16.75
CA PHE A 6 6.52 -5.34 17.55
C PHE A 6 6.66 -3.97 16.87
N ALA A 7 6.78 -3.95 15.53
CA ALA A 7 6.83 -2.72 14.76
C ALA A 7 5.49 -1.93 14.82
N ASP A 8 4.35 -2.62 14.80
CA ASP A 8 3.03 -1.98 14.93
C ASP A 8 2.85 -1.36 16.33
N ALA A 9 3.32 -2.06 17.38
CA ALA A 9 3.26 -1.59 18.76
C ALA A 9 4.18 -0.37 19.01
N GLU A 10 5.38 -0.37 18.44
CA GLU A 10 6.29 0.77 18.50
C GLU A 10 5.74 1.99 17.74
N TYR A 11 5.10 1.77 16.59
CA TYR A 11 4.47 2.84 15.82
C TYR A 11 3.25 3.44 16.54
N ALA A 12 2.43 2.60 17.18
CA ALA A 12 1.26 3.04 17.96
C ALA A 12 1.62 3.96 19.15
N GLY A 13 2.86 3.88 19.65
CA GLY A 13 3.38 4.75 20.71
C GLY A 13 3.76 6.17 20.25
N LYS A 14 3.77 6.47 18.94
CA LYS A 14 4.17 7.79 18.43
C LYS A 14 3.08 8.83 18.66
N ARG A 15 3.41 9.87 19.44
CA ARG A 15 2.48 10.98 19.80
C ARG A 15 2.07 11.91 18.65
N LYS A 16 2.80 11.89 17.52
CA LYS A 16 2.54 12.81 16.40
C LYS A 16 2.24 12.02 15.13
N GLN A 17 0.99 12.09 14.68
CA GLN A 17 0.59 11.63 13.36
C GLN A 17 1.31 12.44 12.28
N THR A 18 1.97 11.75 11.34
CA THR A 18 2.71 12.43 10.29
C THR A 18 1.76 12.98 9.21
N ARG A 19 2.20 13.99 8.44
CA ARG A 19 1.40 14.51 7.30
C ARG A 19 1.08 13.40 6.29
N ARG A 20 2.04 12.52 6.04
CA ARG A 20 1.91 11.38 5.12
C ARG A 20 0.89 10.36 5.62
N GLU A 21 0.94 10.03 6.90
CA GLU A 21 -0.01 9.11 7.53
C GLU A 21 -1.43 9.64 7.46
N ARG A 22 -1.65 10.92 7.79
CA ARG A 22 -2.96 11.55 7.67
C ARG A 22 -3.48 11.50 6.23
N PHE A 23 -2.63 11.87 5.27
CA PHE A 23 -2.98 11.81 3.85
C PHE A 23 -3.36 10.40 3.41
N LEU A 24 -2.61 9.36 3.82
CA LEU A 24 -2.93 7.98 3.47
C LEU A 24 -4.25 7.51 4.11
N LEU A 25 -4.53 7.91 5.36
CA LEU A 25 -5.82 7.62 5.99
C LEU A 25 -6.98 8.28 5.25
N GLU A 26 -6.82 9.52 4.81
CA GLU A 26 -7.81 10.22 3.99
C GLU A 26 -7.99 9.48 2.65
N MET A 27 -6.89 9.12 1.97
CA MET A 27 -6.95 8.37 0.70
C MET A 27 -7.62 7.01 0.84
N ASP A 28 -7.42 6.31 1.95
CA ASP A 28 -8.11 5.04 2.20
C ASP A 28 -9.63 5.20 2.23
N GLN A 29 -10.15 6.36 2.69
CA GLN A 29 -11.58 6.64 2.75
C GLN A 29 -12.15 7.19 1.43
N VAL A 30 -11.40 8.05 0.72
CA VAL A 30 -11.94 8.73 -0.47
C VAL A 30 -11.78 7.94 -1.76
N VAL A 31 -10.79 7.04 -1.84
CA VAL A 31 -10.57 6.24 -3.05
C VAL A 31 -11.62 5.12 -3.13
N PRO A 32 -12.35 4.99 -4.26
CA PRO A 32 -13.36 3.95 -4.43
C PRO A 32 -12.70 2.59 -4.76
N TRP A 33 -12.02 1.99 -3.78
CA TRP A 33 -11.18 0.79 -3.96
C TRP A 33 -11.90 -0.37 -4.64
N SER A 34 -13.10 -0.71 -4.19
CA SER A 34 -13.88 -1.82 -4.73
C SER A 34 -14.22 -1.61 -6.21
N GLY A 35 -14.65 -0.40 -6.58
CA GLY A 35 -14.96 -0.05 -7.96
C GLY A 35 -13.73 -0.09 -8.86
N LEU A 36 -12.59 0.42 -8.40
CA LEU A 36 -11.35 0.38 -9.16
C LEU A 36 -10.82 -1.05 -9.33
N ILE A 37 -10.86 -1.86 -8.26
CA ILE A 37 -10.44 -3.26 -8.31
C ILE A 37 -11.30 -4.03 -9.31
N ALA A 38 -12.63 -3.90 -9.23
CA ALA A 38 -13.55 -4.60 -10.14
C ALA A 38 -13.34 -4.19 -11.62
N LEU A 39 -12.95 -2.94 -11.87
CA LEU A 39 -12.64 -2.46 -13.21
C LEU A 39 -11.33 -3.06 -13.78
N ILE A 40 -10.33 -3.26 -12.92
CA ILE A 40 -9.00 -3.72 -13.33
C ILE A 40 -8.89 -5.25 -13.35
N GLU A 41 -9.61 -5.93 -12.46
CA GLU A 41 -9.54 -7.39 -12.26
C GLU A 41 -9.63 -8.23 -13.56
N PRO A 42 -10.50 -7.92 -14.54
CA PRO A 42 -10.55 -8.67 -15.80
C PRO A 42 -9.26 -8.62 -16.62
N HIS A 43 -8.46 -7.57 -16.44
CA HIS A 43 -7.24 -7.31 -17.19
C HIS A 43 -5.97 -7.62 -16.38
N TYR A 44 -6.11 -7.91 -15.08
CA TYR A 44 -4.96 -8.14 -14.21
C TYR A 44 -4.32 -9.51 -14.49
N PRO A 45 -3.00 -9.59 -14.72
CA PRO A 45 -2.34 -10.84 -15.05
C PRO A 45 -2.45 -11.82 -13.88
N LYS A 46 -2.94 -13.03 -14.18
CA LYS A 46 -3.11 -14.10 -13.19
C LYS A 46 -1.85 -14.95 -12.98
N GLY A 47 -0.77 -14.64 -13.69
CA GLY A 47 0.52 -15.34 -13.59
C GLY A 47 0.46 -16.72 -14.23
N GLU A 48 0.45 -16.79 -15.56
CA GLU A 48 0.62 -18.04 -16.28
C GLU A 48 2.12 -18.31 -16.48
N GLY A 49 2.73 -19.00 -15.51
CA GLY A 49 4.12 -19.48 -15.59
C GLY A 49 5.18 -18.49 -15.12
N GLY A 50 5.43 -18.43 -13.81
CA GLY A 50 6.47 -17.58 -13.21
C GLY A 50 6.26 -17.31 -11.72
N ARG A 51 6.94 -16.30 -11.17
CA ARG A 51 6.64 -15.80 -9.82
C ARG A 51 5.18 -15.31 -9.82
N PRO A 52 4.36 -15.71 -8.84
CA PRO A 52 2.98 -15.25 -8.75
C PRO A 52 2.92 -13.72 -8.78
N ALA A 53 1.95 -13.18 -9.52
CA ALA A 53 1.66 -11.75 -9.47
C ALA A 53 1.26 -11.36 -8.04
N TYR A 54 1.65 -10.16 -7.61
CA TYR A 54 1.18 -9.62 -6.34
C TYR A 54 -0.35 -9.45 -6.36
N PRO A 55 -1.02 -9.46 -5.20
CA PRO A 55 -2.45 -9.18 -5.16
C PRO A 55 -2.78 -7.82 -5.81
N LEU A 56 -3.79 -7.77 -6.67
CA LEU A 56 -4.22 -6.56 -7.39
C LEU A 56 -4.44 -5.38 -6.44
N ALA A 57 -5.10 -5.61 -5.30
CA ALA A 57 -5.37 -4.55 -4.32
C ALA A 57 -4.08 -3.91 -3.75
N ALA A 58 -3.02 -4.70 -3.58
CA ALA A 58 -1.72 -4.21 -3.10
C ALA A 58 -1.01 -3.43 -4.20
N MET A 59 -0.95 -3.97 -5.43
CA MET A 59 -0.32 -3.28 -6.56
C MET A 59 -1.01 -1.97 -6.92
N LEU A 60 -2.35 -1.92 -6.86
CA LEU A 60 -3.09 -0.67 -7.07
C LEU A 60 -2.68 0.39 -6.04
N ARG A 61 -2.54 0.02 -4.77
CA ARG A 61 -2.07 0.93 -3.71
C ARG A 61 -0.65 1.40 -3.95
N VAL A 62 0.25 0.51 -4.38
CA VAL A 62 1.63 0.85 -4.73
C VAL A 62 1.66 1.89 -5.86
N HIS A 63 0.93 1.67 -6.96
CA HIS A 63 0.88 2.61 -8.07
C HIS A 63 0.27 3.97 -7.70
N LEU A 64 -0.76 3.97 -6.84
CA LEU A 64 -1.31 5.23 -6.33
C LEU A 64 -0.31 5.98 -5.46
N MET A 65 0.42 5.30 -4.57
CA MET A 65 1.48 5.93 -3.77
C MET A 65 2.62 6.47 -4.62
N GLN A 66 3.00 5.77 -5.70
CA GLN A 66 3.96 6.29 -6.69
C GLN A 66 3.49 7.62 -7.27
N ASN A 67 2.22 7.69 -7.69
CA ASN A 67 1.65 8.92 -8.25
C ASN A 67 1.50 10.04 -7.22
N TRP A 68 1.10 9.74 -5.97
CA TRP A 68 0.88 10.75 -4.94
C TRP A 68 2.17 11.36 -4.40
N PHE A 69 3.23 10.56 -4.30
CA PHE A 69 4.52 10.98 -3.72
C PHE A 69 5.61 11.19 -4.77
N GLY A 70 5.32 10.95 -6.05
CA GLY A 70 6.28 11.08 -7.15
C GLY A 70 7.41 10.06 -7.10
N TYR A 71 7.14 8.85 -6.60
CA TYR A 71 8.14 7.78 -6.57
C TYR A 71 8.25 7.09 -7.93
N SER A 72 9.48 6.86 -8.39
CA SER A 72 9.77 5.89 -9.44
C SER A 72 9.60 4.45 -8.94
N ASP A 73 9.63 3.46 -9.84
CA ASP A 73 9.57 2.05 -9.45
C ASP A 73 10.66 1.66 -8.42
N PRO A 74 11.96 1.95 -8.65
CA PRO A 74 12.98 1.64 -7.65
C PRO A 74 12.80 2.41 -6.34
N ALA A 75 12.38 3.68 -6.41
CA ALA A 75 12.20 4.50 -5.20
C ALA A 75 11.01 4.01 -4.36
N MET A 76 9.96 3.49 -5.00
CA MET A 76 8.81 2.94 -4.29
C MET A 76 9.15 1.62 -3.61
N GLU A 77 9.95 0.77 -4.26
CA GLU A 77 10.43 -0.47 -3.65
C GLU A 77 11.25 -0.18 -2.38
N GLU A 78 12.25 0.70 -2.46
CA GLU A 78 13.03 1.17 -1.30
C GLU A 78 12.12 1.76 -0.22
N ALA A 79 11.15 2.60 -0.59
CA ALA A 79 10.24 3.22 0.36
C ALA A 79 9.34 2.18 1.08
N LEU A 80 8.96 1.07 0.42
CA LEU A 80 8.22 -0.03 1.06
C LEU A 80 9.09 -0.80 2.07
N TYR A 81 10.41 -0.90 1.85
CA TYR A 81 11.34 -1.50 2.80
C TYR A 81 11.61 -0.59 4.00
N GLU A 82 11.85 0.70 3.76
CA GLU A 82 12.26 1.65 4.79
C GLU A 82 11.09 2.20 5.64
N MET A 83 9.89 2.28 5.06
CA MET A 83 8.76 2.96 5.68
C MET A 83 7.61 2.00 5.99
N PRO A 84 7.50 1.50 7.25
CA PRO A 84 6.44 0.59 7.66
C PRO A 84 5.02 1.08 7.34
N LEU A 85 4.81 2.41 7.43
CA LEU A 85 3.54 3.05 7.07
C LEU A 85 3.10 2.75 5.62
N LEU A 86 4.02 2.86 4.66
CA LEU A 86 3.69 2.65 3.24
C LEU A 86 3.42 1.16 2.97
N ARG A 87 4.22 0.30 3.58
CA ARG A 87 4.05 -1.15 3.52
C ARG A 87 2.70 -1.58 4.10
N GLN A 88 2.34 -1.06 5.28
CA GLN A 88 1.05 -1.31 5.90
C GLN A 88 -0.11 -0.79 5.05
N PHE A 89 0.02 0.41 4.47
CA PHE A 89 -0.99 0.96 3.56
C PHE A 89 -1.19 0.07 2.33
N ALA A 90 -0.11 -0.47 1.75
CA ALA A 90 -0.18 -1.43 0.64
C ALA A 90 -0.74 -2.81 1.04
N GLY A 91 -0.80 -3.13 2.33
CA GLY A 91 -1.22 -4.44 2.84
C GLY A 91 -0.17 -5.54 2.70
N LEU A 92 1.12 -5.17 2.70
CA LEU A 92 2.29 -6.06 2.55
C LEU A 92 3.05 -6.29 3.87
#